data_AF-A0A813E9L5-F1
#
_entry.id   AF-A0A813E9L5-F1
#
_cell.length_a   1.000
_cell.length_b   1.000
_cell.length_c   1.000
_cell.angle_alpha   90.00
_cell.angle_beta   90.00
_cell.angle_gamma   90.00
#
_symmetry.space_group_name_H-M   'P 1'
#
loop_
_entity.id
_entity.type
_entity.pdbx_description
1 polymer ?
#
loop_
_entity_poly.entity_id
_entity_poly.type
_entity_poly.pdbx_seq_one_letter_code
_entity_poly.pdbx_strand_id
1 'polypeptide(L)'
;MLIAALPEGALVRLLVQNAAIGDPAPLAELDVAHFEKALQVNVVAPLALTKAFLPGLLAGSGRILHLGTSVAHQPQRGTATYGVTKAAFHRLYQQLNASWTLRGYATMCRKQGS
;
A
#
# COMPACT_ATOMS: atom_id res chain seq x y z
N MET A 1 8.63 5.87 -17.14
CA MET A 1 8.05 5.94 -15.77
C MET A 1 6.54 6.11 -15.92
N LEU A 2 5.71 5.28 -15.28
CA LEU A 2 4.24 5.17 -15.47
C LEU A 2 3.45 6.50 -15.46
N ILE A 3 3.98 7.56 -14.86
CA ILE A 3 3.38 8.92 -14.83
C ILE A 3 3.28 9.52 -16.24
N ALA A 4 4.18 9.19 -17.17
CA ALA A 4 4.19 9.72 -18.53
C ALA A 4 3.08 9.16 -19.44
N ALA A 5 2.29 8.19 -18.97
CA ALA A 5 1.23 7.56 -19.77
C ALA A 5 -0.10 8.31 -19.72
N LEU A 6 -0.32 9.20 -18.74
CA LEU A 6 -1.54 9.97 -18.67
C LEU A 6 -1.37 11.32 -19.36
N PRO A 7 -2.33 11.74 -20.21
CA PRO A 7 -2.33 13.09 -20.75
C PRO A 7 -2.42 14.12 -19.63
N GLU A 8 -1.86 15.30 -19.87
CA GLU A 8 -1.92 16.40 -18.93
C GLU A 8 -3.39 16.74 -18.61
N GLY A 9 -3.73 16.87 -17.32
CA GLY A 9 -5.10 17.09 -16.88
C GLY A 9 -5.99 15.83 -16.83
N ALA A 10 -5.45 14.62 -17.04
CA ALA A 10 -6.23 13.39 -16.95
C ALA A 10 -6.90 13.24 -15.57
N LEU A 11 -8.21 12.99 -15.59
CA LEU A 11 -8.98 12.68 -14.40
C LEU A 11 -8.72 11.24 -13.98
N VAL A 12 -8.34 11.03 -12.72
CA VAL A 12 -8.09 9.71 -12.16
C VAL A 12 -9.27 9.32 -11.28
N ARG A 13 -10.08 8.35 -11.73
CA ARG A 13 -11.24 7.88 -10.95
C ARG A 13 -10.86 6.82 -9.91
N LEU A 14 -9.85 6.01 -10.20
CA LEU A 14 -9.43 4.92 -9.32
C LEU A 14 -7.92 4.70 -9.44
N LEU A 15 -7.23 4.68 -8.30
CA LEU A 15 -5.85 4.24 -8.17
C LEU A 15 -5.83 2.95 -7.35
N VAL A 16 -5.35 1.85 -7.94
CA VAL A 16 -5.25 0.56 -7.25
C VAL A 16 -3.80 0.28 -6.89
N GLN A 17 -3.53 0.14 -5.59
CA GLN A 17 -2.20 -0.15 -5.06
C GLN A 17 -2.10 -1.65 -4.71
N ASN A 18 -1.44 -2.43 -5.57
CA ASN A 18 -1.35 -3.90 -5.46
C ASN A 18 0.08 -4.42 -5.20
N ALA A 19 1.13 -3.64 -5.44
CA ALA A 19 2.49 -4.15 -5.30
C ALA A 19 2.85 -4.45 -3.84
N ALA A 20 3.30 -5.68 -3.57
CA ALA A 20 3.86 -6.06 -2.27
C ALA A 20 4.87 -7.20 -2.39
N ILE A 21 5.97 -7.10 -1.64
CA ILE A 21 6.98 -8.16 -1.45
C ILE A 21 7.17 -8.44 0.04
N GLY A 22 7.68 -9.62 0.39
CA GLY A 22 7.98 -9.97 1.78
C GLY A 22 8.10 -11.47 1.93
N ASP A 23 9.32 -11.96 1.79
CA ASP A 23 9.58 -13.38 1.88
C ASP A 23 9.46 -13.88 3.32
N PRO A 24 8.93 -15.10 3.53
CA PRO A 24 8.84 -15.66 4.87
C PRO A 24 10.22 -15.91 5.47
N ALA A 25 10.45 -15.41 6.68
CA ALA A 25 11.70 -15.64 7.42
C ALA A 25 11.47 -15.65 8.95
N PRO A 26 12.18 -16.50 9.70
CA PRO A 26 12.30 -16.35 11.15
C PRO A 26 12.81 -14.95 11.49
N LEU A 27 12.32 -14.37 12.60
CA LEU A 27 12.73 -13.01 12.98
C LEU A 27 14.24 -12.89 13.23
N ALA A 28 14.87 -13.95 13.75
CA ALA A 28 16.30 -14.01 14.00
C ALA A 28 17.17 -14.06 12.73
N GLU A 29 16.58 -14.45 11.59
CA GLU A 29 17.24 -14.60 10.29
C GLU A 29 16.82 -13.51 9.31
N LEU A 30 16.17 -12.45 9.80
CA LEU A 30 15.63 -11.40 8.96
C LEU A 30 16.76 -10.63 8.29
N ASP A 31 16.83 -10.70 6.96
CA ASP A 31 17.71 -9.85 6.18
C ASP A 31 17.18 -8.40 6.17
N VAL A 32 17.96 -7.50 6.76
CA VAL A 32 17.63 -6.07 6.85
C VAL A 32 17.59 -5.43 5.46
N ALA A 33 18.47 -5.82 4.54
CA ALA A 33 18.48 -5.25 3.19
C ALA A 33 17.20 -5.60 2.42
N HIS A 34 16.74 -6.84 2.55
CA HIS A 34 15.44 -7.24 2.01
C HIS A 34 14.27 -6.52 2.69
N PHE A 35 14.32 -6.35 4.00
CA PHE A 35 13.29 -5.63 4.75
C PHE A 35 13.18 -4.16 4.29
N GLU A 36 14.30 -3.47 4.10
CA GLU A 36 14.34 -2.11 3.57
C GLU A 36 13.77 -2.05 2.15
N LYS A 37 14.13 -2.99 1.28
CA LYS A 37 13.56 -3.10 -0.06
C LYS A 37 12.04 -3.30 0.00
N ALA A 38 11.56 -4.11 0.94
CA ALA A 38 10.12 -4.31 1.14
C ALA A 38 9.42 -3.03 1.63
N LEU A 39 10.04 -2.21 2.47
CA LEU A 39 9.51 -0.90 2.84
C LEU A 39 9.42 0.04 1.62
N GLN A 40 10.45 0.03 0.77
CA GLN A 40 10.45 0.84 -0.45
C GLN A 40 9.30 0.45 -1.39
N VAL A 41 9.11 -0.85 -1.61
CA VAL A 41 8.06 -1.35 -2.52
C VAL A 41 6.66 -1.24 -1.92
N ASN A 42 6.49 -1.61 -0.65
CA ASN A 42 5.16 -1.78 -0.07
C ASN A 42 4.60 -0.48 0.54
N VAL A 43 5.45 0.51 0.82
CA VAL A 43 5.05 1.74 1.54
C VAL A 43 5.46 2.99 0.78
N VAL A 44 6.74 3.14 0.44
CA VAL A 44 7.26 4.36 -0.19
C VAL A 44 6.73 4.53 -1.60
N ALA A 45 6.77 3.47 -2.43
CA ALA A 45 6.26 3.52 -3.79
C ALA A 45 4.76 3.88 -3.85
N PRO A 46 3.86 3.29 -3.03
CA PRO A 46 2.47 3.72 -2.97
C PRO A 46 2.27 5.19 -2.57
N LEU A 47 3.04 5.70 -1.61
CA LEU A 47 3.01 7.12 -1.26
C LEU A 47 3.42 8.00 -2.45
N ALA A 48 4.54 7.65 -3.11
CA ALA A 48 5.05 8.39 -4.26
C ALA A 48 4.05 8.41 -5.42
N LEU A 49 3.45 7.25 -5.74
CA LEU A 49 2.39 7.14 -6.74
C LEU A 49 1.16 7.97 -6.37
N THR A 50 0.74 7.93 -5.11
CA THR A 50 -0.40 8.72 -4.65
C THR A 50 -0.14 10.21 -4.84
N LYS A 51 1.05 10.70 -4.46
CA LYS A 51 1.45 12.11 -4.67
C LYS A 51 1.46 12.49 -6.15
N ALA A 52 1.97 11.61 -7.02
CA ALA A 52 2.03 11.84 -8.45
C ALA A 52 0.65 11.99 -9.10
N PHE A 53 -0.33 11.16 -8.71
CA PHE A 53 -1.68 11.18 -9.28
C PHE A 53 -2.65 12.09 -8.52
N LEU A 54 -2.20 12.76 -7.46
CA LEU A 54 -3.05 13.52 -6.56
C LEU A 54 -3.87 14.63 -7.23
N PRO A 55 -3.31 15.45 -8.16
CA PRO A 55 -4.10 16.46 -8.85
C PRO A 55 -5.27 15.85 -9.63
N GLY A 56 -5.01 14.76 -10.38
CA GLY A 56 -6.03 14.06 -11.15
C GLY A 56 -7.04 13.30 -10.29
N LEU A 57 -6.63 12.78 -9.13
CA LEU A 57 -7.50 12.16 -8.15
C LEU A 57 -8.47 13.19 -7.55
N LEU A 58 -8.00 14.39 -7.20
CA LEU A 58 -8.85 15.44 -6.64
C LEU A 58 -9.83 15.98 -7.70
N ALA A 59 -9.33 16.32 -8.89
CA ALA A 59 -10.16 16.80 -9.98
C ALA A 59 -11.21 15.76 -10.43
N GLY A 60 -10.83 14.47 -10.42
CA GLY A 60 -11.69 13.37 -10.83
C GLY A 60 -12.65 12.85 -9.76
N SER A 61 -12.64 13.41 -8.54
CA SER A 61 -13.30 12.82 -7.36
C SER A 61 -12.95 11.34 -7.19
N GLY A 62 -11.68 11.04 -7.39
CA GLY A 62 -11.11 9.71 -7.45
C GLY A 62 -11.00 9.01 -6.10
N ARG A 63 -10.75 7.71 -6.16
CA ARG A 63 -10.62 6.84 -5.00
C ARG A 63 -9.30 6.08 -5.05
N ILE A 64 -8.76 5.74 -3.88
CA ILE A 64 -7.60 4.86 -3.77
C ILE A 64 -8.04 3.54 -3.14
N LEU A 65 -7.78 2.44 -3.84
CA LEU A 65 -8.01 1.08 -3.37
C LEU A 65 -6.70 0.48 -2.87
N HIS A 66 -6.67 0.13 -1.58
CA HIS A 66 -5.55 -0.57 -0.96
C HIS A 66 -5.90 -2.02 -0.71
N LEU A 67 -4.99 -2.93 -1.08
CA LEU A 67 -5.13 -4.35 -0.77
C LEU A 67 -4.52 -4.67 0.60
N GLY A 68 -5.41 -4.90 1.56
CA GLY A 68 -5.08 -5.25 2.93
C GLY A 68 -4.96 -6.76 3.16
N THR A 69 -4.42 -7.13 4.33
CA THR A 69 -4.26 -8.51 4.78
C THR A 69 -4.52 -8.62 6.28
N SER A 70 -5.04 -9.76 6.75
CA SER A 70 -5.19 -10.01 8.19
C SER A 70 -3.87 -10.04 8.95
N VAL A 71 -2.77 -10.39 8.27
CA VAL A 71 -1.41 -10.43 8.85
C VAL A 71 -0.91 -9.04 9.28
N ALA A 72 -1.52 -7.96 8.75
CA ALA A 72 -1.24 -6.59 9.20
C ALA A 72 -1.77 -6.30 10.62
N HIS A 73 -2.72 -7.11 11.11
CA HIS A 73 -3.37 -6.93 12.41
C HIS A 73 -3.11 -8.10 13.36
N GLN A 74 -2.84 -9.29 12.83
CA GLN A 74 -2.55 -10.51 13.60
C GLN A 74 -1.18 -11.05 13.17
N PRO A 75 -0.14 -10.88 14.01
CA PRO A 75 1.20 -11.39 13.71
C PRO A 75 1.18 -12.91 13.52
N GLN A 76 1.89 -13.39 12.50
CA GLN A 76 2.10 -14.81 12.24
C GLN A 76 3.60 -15.11 12.18
N ARG A 77 4.01 -16.27 12.67
CA ARG A 77 5.42 -16.70 12.58
C ARG A 77 5.86 -16.70 11.11
N GLY A 78 7.08 -16.23 10.86
CA GLY A 78 7.61 -16.13 9.50
C GLY A 78 7.18 -14.88 8.72
N THR A 79 6.31 -14.02 9.25
CA THR A 79 5.73 -12.92 8.45
C THR A 79 6.27 -11.53 8.78
N ALA A 80 7.43 -11.41 9.44
CA ALA A 80 7.93 -10.13 9.95
C ALA A 80 7.97 -9.03 8.88
N THR A 81 8.65 -9.27 7.75
CA THR A 81 8.73 -8.31 6.64
C THR A 81 7.36 -7.95 6.09
N TYR A 82 6.57 -8.95 5.73
CA TYR A 82 5.28 -8.74 5.09
C TYR A 82 4.25 -8.10 6.03
N GLY A 83 4.15 -8.59 7.26
CA GLY A 83 3.23 -8.12 8.29
C GLY A 83 3.50 -6.68 8.70
N VAL A 84 4.76 -6.34 8.99
CA VAL A 84 5.14 -4.97 9.37
C VAL A 84 4.92 -3.99 8.20
N THR A 85 5.38 -4.34 7.00
CA THR A 85 5.21 -3.45 5.84
C THR A 85 3.74 -3.27 5.44
N LYS A 86 2.90 -4.31 5.60
CA LYS A 86 1.45 -4.19 5.38
C LYS A 86 0.73 -3.42 6.48
N ALA A 87 1.17 -3.50 7.73
CA ALA A 87 0.67 -2.64 8.80
C ALA A 87 1.02 -1.16 8.53
N ALA A 88 2.26 -0.88 8.12
CA ALA A 88 2.69 0.46 7.71
C ALA A 88 1.88 0.98 6.50
N PHE A 89 1.68 0.15 5.48
CA PHE A 89 0.86 0.47 4.31
C PHE A 89 -0.60 0.77 4.69
N HIS A 90 -1.18 0.01 5.62
CA HIS A 90 -2.53 0.28 6.13
C HIS A 90 -2.61 1.62 6.89
N ARG A 91 -1.61 1.95 7.71
CA ARG A 91 -1.55 3.25 8.39
C ARG A 91 -1.35 4.41 7.41
N LEU A 92 -0.53 4.25 6.38
CA LEU A 92 -0.40 5.23 5.30
C LEU A 92 -1.76 5.54 4.66
N TYR A 93 -2.54 4.51 4.33
CA TYR A 93 -3.88 4.68 3.79
C TYR A 93 -4.81 5.47 4.71
N GLN A 94 -4.81 5.16 6.01
CA GLN A 94 -5.61 5.91 6.99
C GLN A 94 -5.21 7.38 7.04
N GLN A 95 -3.91 7.68 7.00
CA GLN A 95 -3.40 9.05 6.95
C GLN A 95 -3.83 9.77 5.67
N LEU A 96 -3.76 9.10 4.52
CA LEU A 96 -4.22 9.67 3.24
C LEU A 96 -5.71 10.01 3.26
N ASN A 97 -6.56 9.14 3.82
CA ASN A 97 -7.99 9.42 3.98
C ASN A 97 -8.27 10.55 4.99
N ALA A 98 -7.41 10.73 5.99
CA ALA A 98 -7.57 11.79 6.98
C ALA A 98 -7.12 13.15 6.42
N SER A 99 -6.01 13.17 5.67
CA SER A 99 -5.45 14.41 5.10
C SER A 99 -6.22 14.90 3.86
N TRP A 100 -6.74 13.98 3.06
CA TRP A 100 -7.45 14.28 1.83
C TRP A 100 -8.84 13.65 1.95
N THR A 101 -9.91 14.37 1.62
CA THR A 101 -11.28 13.83 1.63
C THR A 101 -11.51 12.82 0.48
N LEU A 102 -10.49 12.03 0.15
CA LEU A 102 -10.55 10.92 -0.78
C LEU A 102 -11.36 9.79 -0.11
N ARG A 103 -12.35 9.25 -0.82
CA ARG A 103 -13.10 8.08 -0.37
C ARG A 103 -12.30 6.83 -0.72
N GLY A 104 -11.29 6.52 0.08
CA GLY A 104 -10.53 5.29 -0.09
C GLY A 104 -11.32 4.06 0.36
N TYR A 105 -11.03 2.88 -0.19
CA TYR A 105 -11.52 1.59 0.34
C TYR A 105 -10.31 0.67 0.58
N ALA A 106 -10.30 -0.05 1.71
CA ALA A 106 -9.36 -1.12 1.96
C ALA A 106 -10.10 -2.46 1.91
N THR A 107 -9.78 -3.31 0.94
CA THR A 107 -10.29 -4.68 0.90
C THR A 107 -9.35 -5.57 1.69
N MET A 108 -9.82 -6.09 2.82
CA MET A 108 -9.06 -6.98 3.69
C MET A 108 -9.35 -8.42 3.29
N CYS A 109 -8.34 -9.15 2.79
CA CYS A 109 -8.46 -10.59 2.62
C CYS A 109 -8.34 -11.25 4.01
N ARG A 110 -9.48 -11.66 4.60
CA ARG A 110 -9.45 -12.59 5.74
C ARG A 110 -9.20 -13.99 5.18
N LYS A 111 -8.10 -14.64 5.58
CA LYS A 111 -8.09 -16.10 5.56
C LYS A 111 -9.20 -16.54 6.51
N GLN A 112 -10.27 -17.15 5.99
CA GLN A 112 -11.16 -17.93 6.85
C GLN A 112 -10.31 -19.04 7.49
N GLY A 113 -10.46 -19.20 8.81
CA GLY A 113 -9.68 -20.16 9.58
C GLY A 113 -9.86 -21.58 9.07
N SER A 114 -8.75 -22.32 9.05
CA SER A 114 -8.72 -23.79 9.00
C SER A 114 -8.71 -24.34 10.41
#